data_AF-A0A9W6ZFF9-F1
#
_entry.id   AF-A0A9W6ZFF9-F1
#
_cell.length_a   1.000
_cell.length_b   1.000
_cell.length_c   1.000
_cell.angle_alpha   90.00
_cell.angle_beta   90.00
_cell.angle_gamma   90.00
#
_symmetry.space_group_name_H-M   'P 1'
#
loop_
_entity.id
_entity.type
_entity.pdbx_description
1 polymer ?
#
loop_
_entity_poly.entity_id
_entity_poly.type
_entity_poly.pdbx_seq_one_letter_code
_entity_poly.pdbx_strand_id
1 'polypeptide(L)'
;MGTNQSSTSSLSAEYRESLLTSVFLDEDDGEGQGVTRSRRKAKAIDMEKMTMIIWSFREQPEMVSFISNFLAKYSGEKLVFDGIEFYLPQLAHMIIHLEVDWPSTTLEQFALVISQHSLHFALQFNWILVCALQDYQPETSGGEVNPTYNELFYTRCIKLLQNMER
;
A
#
# COMPACT_ATOMS: atom_id res chain seq x y z
N MET A 1 -34.99 25.98 -2.00
CA MET A 1 -34.72 24.53 -1.79
C MET A 1 -33.50 24.22 -2.63
N GLY A 2 -32.31 23.95 -2.13
CA GLY A 2 -31.87 23.51 -0.82
C GLY A 2 -30.54 22.83 -1.12
N THR A 3 -29.46 23.59 -0.97
CA THR A 3 -28.06 23.18 -0.98
C THR A 3 -27.87 21.98 -0.06
N ASN A 4 -27.51 20.81 -0.59
CA ASN A 4 -27.17 19.63 0.23
C ASN A 4 -26.25 18.64 -0.53
N GLN A 5 -25.22 19.15 -1.21
CA GLN A 5 -24.14 18.32 -1.75
C GLN A 5 -22.79 18.52 -1.04
N SER A 6 -22.64 19.51 -0.15
CA SER A 6 -21.35 19.78 0.51
C SER A 6 -21.15 19.05 1.85
N SER A 7 -22.21 18.50 2.45
CA SER A 7 -22.15 17.96 3.82
C SER A 7 -21.73 16.48 3.89
N THR A 8 -21.89 15.72 2.82
CA THR A 8 -21.47 14.31 2.75
C THR A 8 -19.97 14.17 2.48
N SER A 9 -19.37 15.08 1.71
CA SER A 9 -17.92 15.07 1.46
C SER A 9 -17.10 15.53 2.66
N SER A 10 -17.62 16.45 3.48
CA SER A 10 -16.93 16.96 4.67
C SER A 10 -16.86 15.91 5.79
N LEU A 11 -17.95 15.16 6.02
CA LEU A 11 -17.98 14.05 6.98
C LEU A 11 -17.02 12.92 6.58
N SER A 12 -16.88 12.65 5.27
CA SER A 12 -15.87 11.72 4.76
C SER A 12 -14.44 12.23 4.96
N ALA A 13 -14.19 13.53 4.78
CA ALA A 13 -12.86 14.12 4.93
C ALA A 13 -12.42 14.16 6.39
N GLU A 14 -13.30 14.61 7.30
CA GLU A 14 -13.05 14.62 8.74
C GLU A 14 -12.83 13.22 9.29
N TYR A 15 -13.57 12.22 8.81
CA TYR A 15 -13.37 10.82 9.17
C TYR A 15 -12.02 10.28 8.68
N ARG A 16 -11.63 10.61 7.43
CA ARG A 16 -10.32 10.25 6.87
C ARG A 16 -9.16 10.88 7.67
N GLU A 17 -9.30 12.14 8.07
CA GLU A 17 -8.32 12.84 8.90
C GLU A 17 -8.25 12.27 10.33
N SER A 18 -9.40 11.91 10.92
CA SER A 18 -9.45 11.24 12.22
C SER A 18 -8.74 9.88 12.19
N LEU A 19 -8.95 9.09 11.12
CA LEU A 19 -8.24 7.83 10.92
C LEU A 19 -6.73 8.05 10.82
N LEU A 20 -6.27 8.97 9.97
CA LEU A 20 -4.83 9.26 9.85
C LEU A 20 -4.22 9.77 11.15
N THR A 21 -4.96 10.57 11.93
CA THR A 21 -4.51 11.06 13.23
C THR A 21 -4.25 9.90 14.20
N SER A 22 -5.05 8.83 14.14
CA SER A 22 -4.88 7.63 14.97
C SER A 22 -3.70 6.72 14.58
N VAL A 23 -3.14 6.92 13.38
CA VAL A 23 -1.98 6.16 12.89
C VAL A 23 -0.67 6.76 13.38
N PHE A 24 -0.64 8.03 13.77
CA PHE A 24 0.54 8.58 14.41
C PHE A 24 0.66 8.01 15.84
N LEU A 25 1.86 7.55 16.20
CA LEU A 25 2.15 7.14 17.56
C LEU A 25 2.15 8.39 18.45
N ASP A 26 1.38 8.34 19.55
CA ASP A 26 1.49 9.32 20.62
C ASP A 26 2.87 9.18 21.26
N GLU A 27 3.62 10.27 21.36
CA GLU A 27 4.86 10.25 22.13
C GLU A 27 4.47 10.09 23.61
N ASP A 28 4.91 8.99 24.22
CA ASP A 28 4.81 8.78 25.67
C ASP A 28 5.64 9.90 26.33
N ASP A 29 4.97 10.88 26.92
CA ASP A 29 5.56 11.95 27.72
C ASP A 29 6.14 11.33 29.00
N GLY A 30 7.30 10.69 28.86
CA GLY A 30 8.10 10.23 29.99
C GLY A 30 8.50 11.44 30.83
N GLU A 31 7.84 11.61 31.98
CA GLU A 31 8.27 12.51 33.04
C GLU A 31 9.74 12.23 33.40
N GLY A 32 10.64 13.11 32.95
CA GLY A 32 12.08 12.98 33.19
C GLY A 32 12.82 14.25 32.80
N GLN A 33 12.98 15.13 33.79
CA GLN A 33 13.70 16.41 33.77
C GLN A 33 14.83 16.56 32.73
N GLY A 34 14.78 17.70 32.02
CA GLY A 34 15.98 18.52 31.84
C GLY A 34 16.56 18.63 30.43
N VAL A 35 16.54 19.87 29.94
CA VAL A 35 17.54 20.49 29.05
C VAL A 35 17.40 20.23 27.54
N THR A 36 16.72 21.18 26.90
CA THR A 36 16.93 21.71 25.54
C THR A 36 17.45 20.73 24.47
N ARG A 37 16.53 20.16 23.69
CA ARG A 37 16.72 20.00 22.25
C ARG A 37 15.38 19.92 21.56
N SER A 38 14.94 21.05 21.01
CA SER A 38 13.90 21.11 19.99
C SER A 38 14.42 20.39 18.73
N ARG A 39 14.36 19.05 18.74
CA ARG A 39 14.20 18.26 17.53
C ARG A 39 12.70 18.10 17.42
N ARG A 40 12.10 18.65 16.36
CA ARG A 40 10.82 18.14 15.86
C ARG A 40 11.05 16.66 15.58
N LYS A 41 10.78 15.79 16.57
CA LYS A 41 10.77 14.35 16.37
C LYS A 41 9.61 14.11 15.41
N ALA A 42 9.91 13.52 14.25
CA ALA A 42 8.89 13.13 13.31
C ALA A 42 7.94 12.19 14.04
N LYS A 43 6.64 12.51 14.06
CA LYS A 43 5.61 11.62 14.58
C LYS A 43 5.75 10.30 13.81
N ALA A 44 6.20 9.24 14.50
CA ALA A 44 6.37 7.95 13.86
C ALA A 44 4.99 7.40 13.45
N ILE A 45 4.91 6.91 12.22
CA ILE A 45 3.70 6.31 11.66
C ILE A 45 3.64 4.84 12.08
N ASP A 46 2.53 4.44 12.68
CA ASP A 46 2.22 3.05 13.02
C ASP A 46 1.83 2.28 11.74
N MET A 47 2.82 1.60 11.15
CA MET A 47 2.64 0.89 9.88
C MET A 47 1.73 -0.35 10.00
N GLU A 48 1.60 -0.92 11.20
CA GLU A 48 0.67 -2.02 11.46
C GLU A 48 -0.77 -1.52 11.35
N LYS A 49 -1.10 -0.46 12.09
CA LYS A 49 -2.43 0.17 11.98
C LYS A 49 -2.70 0.66 10.58
N MET A 50 -1.71 1.24 9.90
CA MET A 50 -1.88 1.71 8.54
C MET A 50 -2.26 0.57 7.59
N THR A 51 -1.55 -0.56 7.67
CA THR A 51 -1.83 -1.73 6.83
C THR A 51 -3.19 -2.33 7.17
N MET A 52 -3.56 -2.36 8.45
CA MET A 52 -4.89 -2.79 8.87
C MET A 52 -5.99 -1.89 8.30
N ILE A 53 -5.81 -0.58 8.29
CA ILE A 53 -6.77 0.36 7.67
C ILE A 53 -6.86 0.09 6.16
N ILE A 54 -5.73 -0.02 5.45
CA ILE A 54 -5.72 -0.35 4.01
C ILE A 54 -6.49 -1.65 3.75
N TRP A 55 -6.28 -2.68 4.57
CA TRP A 55 -6.96 -3.97 4.44
C TRP A 55 -8.45 -3.92 4.79
N SER A 56 -8.82 -3.20 5.84
CA SER A 56 -10.22 -3.02 6.26
C SER A 56 -11.02 -2.28 5.20
N PHE A 57 -10.41 -1.31 4.52
CA PHE A 57 -11.04 -0.53 3.45
C PHE A 57 -10.66 -1.01 2.05
N ARG A 58 -10.16 -2.25 1.90
CA ARG A 58 -9.71 -2.81 0.61
C ARG A 58 -10.78 -2.83 -0.48
N GLU A 59 -12.06 -2.79 -0.12
CA GLU A 59 -13.18 -2.76 -1.08
C GLU A 59 -13.57 -1.33 -1.48
N GLN A 60 -12.90 -0.31 -0.94
CA GLN A 60 -13.12 1.11 -1.20
C GLN A 60 -11.89 1.73 -1.89
N PRO A 61 -11.83 1.72 -3.23
CA PRO A 61 -10.68 2.21 -3.98
C PRO A 61 -10.29 3.65 -3.64
N GLU A 62 -11.26 4.52 -3.33
CA GLU A 62 -10.99 5.91 -2.93
C GLU A 62 -10.18 6.01 -1.63
N MET A 63 -10.49 5.16 -0.64
CA MET A 63 -9.80 5.17 0.65
C MET A 63 -8.38 4.64 0.48
N VAL A 64 -8.22 3.56 -0.28
CA VAL A 64 -6.90 3.00 -0.55
C VAL A 64 -6.05 4.00 -1.33
N SER A 65 -6.60 4.65 -2.36
CA SER A 65 -5.90 5.70 -3.11
C SER A 65 -5.47 6.86 -2.21
N PHE A 66 -6.34 7.31 -1.32
CA PHE A 66 -6.02 8.36 -0.34
C PHE A 66 -4.86 7.96 0.58
N ILE A 67 -4.89 6.74 1.12
CA ILE A 67 -3.84 6.24 2.02
C ILE A 67 -2.52 6.01 1.29
N SER A 68 -2.54 5.45 0.08
CA SER A 68 -1.34 5.29 -0.75
C SER A 68 -0.69 6.63 -1.08
N ASN A 69 -1.49 7.64 -1.44
CA ASN A 69 -0.99 9.00 -1.67
C ASN A 69 -0.43 9.63 -0.38
N PHE A 70 -0.99 9.30 0.79
CA PHE A 70 -0.45 9.73 2.07
C PHE A 70 0.90 9.05 2.34
N LEU A 71 1.00 7.72 2.22
CA LEU A 71 2.24 6.97 2.42
C LEU A 71 3.34 7.40 1.44
N ALA A 72 2.98 7.74 0.19
CA ALA A 72 3.93 8.25 -0.80
C ALA A 72 4.61 9.56 -0.36
N LYS A 73 3.96 10.39 0.46
CA LYS A 73 4.55 11.63 1.00
C LYS A 73 5.61 11.34 2.08
N TYR A 74 5.50 10.21 2.76
CA TYR A 74 6.41 9.81 3.84
C TYR A 74 7.36 8.67 3.43
N SER A 75 7.39 8.30 2.14
CA SER A 75 8.23 7.22 1.60
C SER A 75 9.73 7.46 1.76
N GLY A 76 10.13 8.71 2.00
CA GLY A 76 11.52 9.09 2.33
C GLY A 76 11.91 8.88 3.80
N GLU A 77 10.95 8.58 4.68
CA GLU A 77 11.23 8.29 6.09
C GLU A 77 11.55 6.80 6.28
N LYS A 78 12.72 6.51 6.85
CA LYS A 78 13.21 5.13 7.02
C LYS A 78 12.20 4.20 7.71
N LEU A 79 11.53 4.67 8.78
CA LEU A 79 10.59 3.85 9.54
C LEU A 79 9.33 3.47 8.74
N VAL A 80 8.87 4.39 7.89
CA VAL A 80 7.70 4.16 7.03
C VAL A 80 8.06 3.16 5.95
N PHE A 81 9.24 3.31 5.38
CA PHE A 81 9.78 2.41 4.38
C PHE A 81 10.02 0.99 4.91
N ASP A 82 10.66 0.86 6.08
CA ASP A 82 10.88 -0.44 6.73
C ASP A 82 9.53 -1.17 6.98
N GLY A 83 8.48 -0.43 7.35
CA GLY A 83 7.14 -0.99 7.51
C GLY A 83 6.47 -1.36 6.18
N ILE A 84 6.65 -0.56 5.13
CA ILE A 84 6.15 -0.90 3.79
C ILE A 84 6.80 -2.19 3.26
N GLU A 85 8.11 -2.36 3.46
CA GLU A 85 8.80 -3.61 3.13
C GLU A 85 8.25 -4.80 3.93
N PHE A 86 7.98 -4.62 5.22
CA PHE A 86 7.41 -5.66 6.06
C PHE A 86 6.02 -6.14 5.58
N TYR A 87 5.18 -5.21 5.11
CA TYR A 87 3.82 -5.50 4.63
C TYR A 87 3.70 -5.65 3.10
N LEU A 88 4.83 -5.78 2.41
CA LEU A 88 4.87 -5.95 0.96
C LEU A 88 4.02 -7.14 0.46
N PRO A 89 4.02 -8.33 1.10
CA PRO A 89 3.17 -9.44 0.64
C PRO A 89 1.67 -9.08 0.58
N GLN A 90 1.19 -8.33 1.57
CA GLN A 90 -0.20 -7.87 1.65
C GLN A 90 -0.49 -6.82 0.57
N LEU A 91 0.42 -5.88 0.35
CA LEU A 91 0.31 -4.90 -0.73
C LEU A 91 0.28 -5.58 -2.10
N ALA A 92 1.17 -6.54 -2.34
CA ALA A 92 1.23 -7.30 -3.58
C ALA A 92 -0.06 -8.09 -3.82
N HIS A 93 -0.62 -8.72 -2.78
CA HIS A 93 -1.91 -9.39 -2.88
C HIS A 93 -3.02 -8.42 -3.33
N MET A 94 -3.07 -7.20 -2.78
CA MET A 94 -4.06 -6.20 -3.19
C MET A 94 -3.87 -5.73 -4.63
N ILE A 95 -2.63 -5.50 -5.06
CA ILE A 95 -2.29 -5.10 -6.44
C ILE A 95 -2.68 -6.17 -7.45
N ILE A 96 -2.42 -7.45 -7.14
CA ILE A 96 -2.67 -8.56 -8.06
C ILE A 96 -4.16 -8.91 -8.14
N HIS A 97 -4.85 -8.96 -6.99
CA HIS A 97 -6.20 -9.55 -6.92
C HIS A 97 -7.33 -8.54 -6.83
N LEU A 98 -7.11 -7.37 -6.21
CA LEU A 98 -8.19 -6.43 -5.92
C LEU A 98 -8.20 -5.26 -6.91
N GLU A 99 -7.02 -4.74 -7.24
CA GLU A 99 -6.88 -3.60 -8.13
C GLU A 99 -7.18 -3.95 -9.62
N VAL A 100 -7.42 -5.22 -9.95
CA VAL A 100 -7.96 -5.64 -11.25
C VAL A 100 -9.33 -5.02 -11.51
N ASP A 101 -10.16 -4.92 -10.48
CA ASP A 101 -11.53 -4.42 -10.58
C ASP A 101 -11.63 -2.91 -10.32
N TRP A 102 -10.52 -2.24 -10.05
CA TRP A 102 -10.52 -0.83 -9.68
C TRP A 102 -10.40 0.09 -10.91
N PRO A 103 -11.04 1.27 -10.88
CA PRO A 103 -10.95 2.23 -11.98
C PRO A 103 -9.57 2.91 -12.07
N SER A 104 -8.72 2.78 -11.05
CA SER A 104 -7.40 3.42 -10.96
C SER A 104 -6.32 2.44 -10.51
N THR A 105 -5.12 2.58 -11.07
CA THR A 105 -3.92 1.79 -10.74
C THR A 105 -3.04 2.49 -9.69
N THR A 106 -3.64 2.97 -8.60
CA THR A 106 -2.92 3.79 -7.60
C THR A 106 -1.92 2.98 -6.78
N LEU A 107 -2.25 1.75 -6.40
CA LEU A 107 -1.33 0.89 -5.64
C LEU A 107 -0.18 0.40 -6.51
N GLU A 108 -0.46 0.04 -7.76
CA GLU A 108 0.59 -0.26 -8.74
C GLU A 108 1.57 0.90 -8.87
N GLN A 109 1.08 2.12 -9.10
CA GLN A 109 1.93 3.31 -9.22
C GLN A 109 2.74 3.56 -7.95
N PHE A 110 2.12 3.42 -6.79
CA PHE A 110 2.80 3.54 -5.50
C PHE A 110 3.93 2.52 -5.35
N ALA A 111 3.67 1.24 -5.64
CA ALA A 111 4.68 0.18 -5.57
C ALA A 111 5.83 0.41 -6.55
N LEU A 112 5.55 0.92 -7.76
CA LEU A 112 6.59 1.28 -8.73
C LEU A 112 7.45 2.45 -8.24
N VAL A 113 6.85 3.50 -7.66
CA VAL A 113 7.59 4.63 -7.08
C VAL A 113 8.52 4.15 -5.95
N ILE A 114 8.04 3.27 -5.06
CA ILE A 114 8.89 2.74 -3.98
C ILE A 114 10.00 1.85 -4.52
N SER A 115 9.71 1.06 -5.55
CA SER A 115 10.70 0.22 -6.23
C SER A 115 11.85 1.05 -6.83
N GLN A 116 11.60 2.29 -7.27
CA GLN A 116 12.64 3.22 -7.71
C GLN A 116 13.51 3.74 -6.56
N HIS A 117 12.97 3.81 -5.34
CA HIS A 117 13.70 4.24 -4.15
C HIS A 117 14.43 3.09 -3.45
N SER A 118 14.07 1.83 -3.74
CA SER A 118 14.55 0.64 -3.05
C SER A 118 14.79 -0.53 -3.97
N LEU A 119 16.07 -0.88 -4.16
CA LEU A 119 16.42 -2.11 -4.85
C LEU A 119 15.96 -3.36 -4.08
N HIS A 120 15.95 -3.30 -2.74
CA HIS A 120 15.55 -4.43 -1.91
C HIS A 120 14.05 -4.72 -2.05
N PHE A 121 13.21 -3.69 -1.90
CA PHE A 121 11.77 -3.78 -2.15
C PHE A 121 11.48 -4.24 -3.58
N ALA A 122 12.15 -3.67 -4.59
CA ALA A 122 11.95 -4.05 -5.98
C ALA A 122 12.27 -5.54 -6.21
N LEU A 123 13.34 -6.05 -5.60
CA LEU A 123 13.68 -7.46 -5.69
C LEU A 123 12.64 -8.37 -5.01
N GLN A 124 12.21 -8.01 -3.79
CA GLN A 124 11.19 -8.77 -3.08
C GLN A 124 9.85 -8.77 -3.84
N PHE A 125 9.47 -7.62 -4.41
CA PHE A 125 8.23 -7.50 -5.17
C PHE A 125 8.30 -8.29 -6.47
N ASN A 126 9.45 -8.29 -7.15
CA ASN A 126 9.69 -9.13 -8.33
C ASN A 126 9.51 -10.62 -7.99
N TRP A 127 10.08 -11.12 -6.89
CA TRP A 127 9.91 -12.51 -6.47
C TRP A 127 8.44 -12.87 -6.20
N ILE A 128 7.67 -11.98 -5.57
CA ILE A 128 6.25 -12.21 -5.35
C ILE A 128 5.50 -12.33 -6.69
N LEU A 129 5.79 -11.45 -7.65
CA LEU A 129 5.15 -11.50 -8.97
C LEU A 129 5.54 -12.75 -9.78
N VAL A 130 6.80 -13.19 -9.69
CA VAL A 130 7.26 -14.43 -10.35
C VAL A 130 6.60 -15.66 -9.73
N CYS A 131 6.48 -15.73 -8.41
CA CYS A 131 5.74 -16.80 -7.74
C CYS A 131 4.27 -16.79 -8.16
N ALA A 132 3.62 -15.62 -8.16
CA ALA A 132 2.23 -15.48 -8.62
C ALA A 132 2.06 -15.91 -10.09
N LEU A 133 3.02 -15.61 -10.97
CA LEU A 133 2.98 -16.10 -12.35
C LEU A 133 3.01 -17.62 -12.45
N GLN A 134 3.81 -18.29 -11.62
CA GLN A 134 3.87 -19.75 -11.58
C GLN A 134 2.57 -20.35 -11.04
N ASP A 135 1.87 -19.66 -10.14
CA ASP A 135 0.58 -20.10 -9.62
C ASP A 135 -0.55 -19.92 -10.66
N TYR A 136 -0.47 -18.88 -11.50
CA TYR A 136 -1.49 -18.55 -12.50
C TYR A 136 -1.13 -18.94 -13.94
N GLN A 137 -0.03 -19.65 -14.18
CA GLN A 137 0.35 -20.07 -15.52
C GLN A 137 -0.65 -21.10 -16.10
N PRO A 138 -0.87 -21.13 -17.42
CA PRO A 138 -1.85 -22.02 -18.04
C PRO A 138 -1.49 -23.50 -17.93
N GLU A 139 -0.20 -23.82 -17.93
CA GLU A 139 0.31 -25.19 -17.89
C GLU A 139 1.28 -25.36 -16.72
N THR A 140 1.12 -26.45 -15.98
CA THR A 140 2.06 -26.83 -14.93
C THR A 140 3.38 -27.32 -15.53
N SER A 141 4.44 -27.40 -14.72
CA SER A 141 5.75 -27.91 -15.16
C SER A 141 5.73 -29.34 -15.73
N GLY A 142 4.64 -30.08 -15.51
CA GLY A 142 4.41 -31.42 -16.07
C GLY A 142 3.60 -31.44 -17.39
N GLY A 143 3.20 -30.29 -17.92
CA GLY A 143 2.37 -30.18 -19.14
C GLY A 143 0.88 -30.40 -18.90
N GLU A 144 0.43 -30.44 -17.63
CA GLU A 144 -0.99 -30.54 -17.29
C GLU A 144 -1.63 -29.16 -17.19
N VAL A 145 -2.91 -29.05 -17.56
CA VAL A 145 -3.70 -27.81 -17.43
C VAL A 145 -3.78 -27.41 -15.97
N ASN A 146 -3.40 -26.17 -15.67
CA ASN A 146 -3.39 -25.68 -14.31
C ASN A 146 -4.82 -25.38 -13.81
N PRO A 147 -5.28 -26.00 -12.71
CA PRO A 147 -6.61 -25.72 -12.15
C PRO A 147 -6.75 -24.31 -11.55
N THR A 148 -5.65 -23.65 -11.19
CA THR A 148 -5.65 -22.28 -10.65
C THR A 148 -5.43 -21.22 -11.73
N TYR A 149 -5.42 -21.61 -13.01
CA TYR A 149 -5.22 -20.68 -14.11
C TYR A 149 -6.22 -19.52 -14.08
N ASN A 150 -5.70 -18.29 -14.11
CA ASN A 150 -6.49 -17.08 -14.28
C ASN A 150 -5.76 -16.12 -15.21
N GLU A 151 -6.29 -15.94 -16.42
CA GLU A 151 -5.71 -15.10 -17.46
C GLU A 151 -5.53 -13.64 -17.02
N LEU A 152 -6.47 -13.11 -16.22
CA LEU A 152 -6.42 -11.73 -15.76
C LEU A 152 -5.25 -11.51 -14.80
N PHE A 153 -5.10 -12.38 -13.81
CA PHE A 153 -4.01 -12.29 -12.83
C PHE A 153 -2.65 -12.57 -13.46
N TYR A 154 -2.59 -13.57 -14.36
CA TYR A 154 -1.39 -13.90 -15.10
C TYR A 154 -0.91 -12.71 -15.96
N THR A 155 -1.79 -12.15 -16.79
CA THR A 155 -1.46 -10.99 -17.65
C THR A 155 -1.05 -9.77 -16.83
N ARG A 156 -1.68 -9.55 -15.67
CA ARG A 156 -1.35 -8.44 -14.78
C ARG A 156 0.04 -8.60 -14.18
N CYS A 157 0.40 -9.78 -13.70
CA CYS A 157 1.73 -10.02 -13.15
C CYS A 157 2.83 -9.81 -14.21
N ILE A 158 2.59 -10.21 -15.47
CA ILE A 158 3.51 -9.92 -16.59
C ILE A 158 3.67 -8.41 -16.79
N LYS A 159 2.56 -7.65 -16.86
CA LYS A 159 2.61 -6.20 -17.04
C LYS A 159 3.35 -5.49 -15.91
N LEU A 160 3.10 -5.90 -14.66
CA LEU A 160 3.77 -5.35 -13.49
C LEU A 160 5.28 -5.61 -13.53
N LEU A 161 5.70 -6.83 -13.86
CA LEU A 161 7.12 -7.16 -14.03
C LEU A 161 7.77 -6.32 -15.14
N GLN A 162 7.11 -6.18 -16.29
CA GLN A 162 7.61 -5.33 -17.38
C GLN A 162 7.73 -3.85 -16.97
N ASN A 163 6.83 -3.36 -16.13
CA ASN A 163 6.86 -1.99 -15.63
C ASN A 163 7.96 -1.78 -14.58
N MET A 164 8.34 -2.82 -13.83
CA MET A 164 9.45 -2.76 -12.86
C MET A 164 10.83 -2.81 -13.52
N GLU A 165 10.95 -3.46 -14.68
CA GLU A 165 12.21 -3.57 -15.42
C GLU A 165 12.58 -2.31 -16.22
N ARG A 166 11.65 -1.35 -16.34
CA ARG A 166 11.82 -0.07 -17.04
C ARG A 166 12.28 1.04 -16.12
#